data_AF-A0A6L3X8P3-F1
#
_entry.id   AF-A0A6L3X8P3-F1
#
_cell.length_a   1.000
_cell.length_b   1.000
_cell.length_c   1.000
_cell.angle_alpha   90.00
_cell.angle_beta   90.00
_cell.angle_gamma   90.00
#
_symmetry.space_group_name_H-M   'P 1'
#
loop_
_entity.id
_entity.type
_entity.pdbx_description
1 polymer ?
#
loop_
_entity_poly.entity_id
_entity_poly.type
_entity_poly.pdbx_seq_one_letter_code
_entity_poly.pdbx_strand_id
1 'polypeptide(L)'
;LANRRAGMFRREDISELALAYLREGLAVARAEGAKLADDVAQEILANFQRAPVDLGTSILADRQADRPMEWDIRNGVIQRYGRRHGIAVPVSDVVVPLL
;
A
#
# COMPACT_ATOMS: atom_id res chain seq x y z
N LEU A 1 6.65 -6.59 9.04
CA LEU A 1 7.04 -6.92 7.63
C LEU A 1 7.06 -8.43 7.37
N ALA A 2 5.96 -8.99 6.88
CA ALA A 2 5.70 -10.43 6.89
C ALA A 2 6.54 -11.31 5.93
N ASN A 3 7.57 -10.76 5.26
CA ASN A 3 8.41 -11.45 4.25
C ASN A 3 7.59 -12.21 3.19
N ARG A 4 6.44 -11.67 2.80
CA ARG A 4 5.51 -12.27 1.84
C ARG A 4 5.69 -11.68 0.44
N ARG A 5 5.43 -12.51 -0.56
CA ARG A 5 5.44 -12.19 -2.00
C ARG A 5 4.00 -12.00 -2.52
N ALA A 6 3.84 -11.59 -3.77
CA ALA A 6 2.56 -11.18 -4.35
C ALA A 6 1.44 -12.23 -4.21
N GLY A 7 1.75 -13.52 -4.13
CA GLY A 7 0.76 -14.58 -3.91
C GLY A 7 -0.12 -14.39 -2.67
N MET A 8 0.31 -13.60 -1.67
CA MET A 8 -0.52 -13.29 -0.49
C MET A 8 -1.81 -12.53 -0.83
N PHE A 9 -1.83 -11.73 -1.89
CA PHE A 9 -3.00 -10.93 -2.31
C PHE A 9 -4.15 -11.78 -2.85
N ARG A 10 -3.98 -13.11 -2.97
CA ARG A 10 -5.07 -14.04 -3.29
C ARG A 10 -5.85 -14.49 -2.06
N ARG A 11 -5.34 -14.25 -0.86
CA ARG A 11 -6.08 -14.49 0.37
C ARG A 11 -7.12 -13.40 0.55
N GLU A 12 -8.33 -13.78 0.93
CA GLU A 12 -9.46 -12.86 1.07
C GLU A 12 -9.19 -11.77 2.12
N ASP A 13 -8.72 -12.17 3.31
CA ASP A 13 -8.37 -11.26 4.41
C ASP A 13 -7.31 -10.21 4.00
N ILE A 14 -6.29 -10.62 3.26
CA ILE A 14 -5.26 -9.70 2.72
C ILE A 14 -5.83 -8.82 1.61
N SER A 15 -6.72 -9.35 0.76
CA SER A 15 -7.33 -8.59 -0.34
C SER A 15 -8.19 -7.45 0.20
N GLU A 16 -8.97 -7.71 1.24
CA GLU A 16 -9.81 -6.71 1.91
C GLU A 16 -8.95 -5.61 2.55
N LEU A 17 -7.91 -6.00 3.30
CA LEU A 17 -6.96 -5.05 3.88
C LEU A 17 -6.26 -4.21 2.80
N ALA A 18 -5.79 -4.85 1.73
CA ALA A 18 -5.13 -4.17 0.63
C ALA A 18 -6.07 -3.17 -0.06
N LEU A 19 -7.32 -3.54 -0.29
CA LEU A 19 -8.31 -2.65 -0.91
C LEU A 19 -8.64 -1.46 0.00
N ALA A 20 -8.78 -1.67 1.31
CA ALA A 20 -8.96 -0.60 2.28
C ALA A 20 -7.77 0.38 2.24
N TYR A 21 -6.54 -0.14 2.24
CA TYR A 21 -5.33 0.66 2.18
C TYR A 21 -5.19 1.45 0.86
N LEU A 22 -5.52 0.81 -0.27
CA LEU A 22 -5.51 1.47 -1.58
C LEU A 22 -6.54 2.61 -1.65
N ARG A 23 -7.71 2.46 -1.00
CA ARG A 23 -8.73 3.51 -0.93
C ARG A 23 -8.29 4.70 -0.08
N GLU A 24 -7.55 4.49 1.02
CA GLU A 24 -6.91 5.59 1.76
C GLU A 24 -5.96 6.37 0.86
N GLY A 25 -5.07 5.65 0.17
CA GLY A 25 -4.12 6.26 -0.77
C GLY A 25 -4.83 7.04 -1.88
N LEU A 26 -5.94 6.51 -2.42
CA LEU A 26 -6.74 7.17 -3.44
C LEU A 26 -7.39 8.46 -2.93
N ALA A 27 -7.96 8.44 -1.72
CA ALA A 27 -8.57 9.63 -1.11
C ALA A 27 -7.51 10.73 -0.91
N VAL A 28 -6.35 10.37 -0.38
CA VAL A 28 -5.22 11.30 -0.20
C VAL A 28 -4.68 11.82 -1.53
N ALA A 29 -4.50 10.94 -2.52
CA ALA A 29 -4.02 11.34 -3.84
C ALA A 29 -4.95 12.34 -4.54
N ARG A 30 -6.27 12.13 -4.43
CA ARG A 30 -7.28 13.04 -4.98
C ARG A 30 -7.27 14.40 -4.29
N ALA A 31 -7.06 14.43 -2.97
CA ALA A 31 -6.91 15.69 -2.23
C ALA A 31 -5.64 16.46 -2.62
N GLU A 32 -4.58 15.75 -3.02
CA GLU A 32 -3.38 16.34 -3.65
C GLU A 32 -3.57 16.69 -5.14
N GLY A 33 -4.78 16.55 -5.70
CA GLY A 33 -5.13 16.98 -7.05
C GLY A 33 -5.00 15.89 -8.14
N ALA A 34 -4.72 14.64 -7.78
CA ALA A 34 -4.66 13.55 -8.75
C ALA A 34 -6.05 13.24 -9.33
N LYS A 35 -6.12 13.13 -10.67
CA LYS A 35 -7.34 12.75 -11.40
C LYS A 35 -7.35 11.25 -11.65
N LEU A 36 -7.75 10.50 -10.63
CA LEU A 36 -7.83 9.03 -10.67
C LEU A 36 -9.29 8.58 -10.63
N ALA A 37 -9.63 7.55 -11.40
CA ALA A 37 -10.95 6.95 -11.43
C ALA A 37 -11.26 6.16 -10.13
N ASP A 38 -12.55 5.88 -9.87
CA ASP A 38 -12.99 5.21 -8.64
C ASP A 38 -12.57 3.73 -8.57
N ASP A 39 -12.36 3.11 -9.73
CA ASP A 39 -12.01 1.70 -9.90
C ASP A 39 -10.50 1.42 -9.78
N VAL A 40 -9.64 2.44 -9.77
CA VAL A 40 -8.18 2.26 -9.76
C VAL A 40 -7.69 1.39 -8.59
N ALA A 41 -8.33 1.48 -7.42
CA ALA A 41 -7.96 0.65 -6.27
C ALA A 41 -8.25 -0.84 -6.53
N GLN A 42 -9.38 -1.15 -7.16
CA GLN A 42 -9.78 -2.49 -7.55
C GLN A 42 -8.87 -3.02 -8.67
N GLU A 43 -8.53 -2.18 -9.65
CA GLU A 43 -7.60 -2.56 -10.72
C GLU A 43 -6.21 -2.89 -10.19
N ILE A 44 -5.68 -2.09 -9.26
CA ILE A 44 -4.39 -2.36 -8.62
C ILE A 44 -4.42 -3.70 -7.87
N LEU A 45 -5.47 -3.97 -7.09
CA LEU A 45 -5.61 -5.25 -6.39
C LEU A 45 -5.68 -6.43 -7.38
N ALA A 46 -6.48 -6.29 -8.44
CA ALA A 46 -6.61 -7.32 -9.47
C ALA A 46 -5.26 -7.59 -10.17
N ASN A 47 -4.43 -6.56 -10.38
CA ASN A 47 -3.09 -6.72 -10.91
C ASN A 47 -2.18 -7.51 -9.96
N PHE A 48 -2.23 -7.24 -8.66
CA PHE A 48 -1.49 -8.03 -7.67
C PHE A 48 -1.94 -9.49 -7.62
N GLN A 49 -3.25 -9.77 -7.77
CA GLN A 49 -3.79 -11.13 -7.78
C GLN A 49 -3.35 -11.93 -9.02
N ARG A 50 -3.21 -11.25 -10.17
CA ARG A 50 -2.76 -11.83 -11.44
C ARG A 50 -1.25 -12.01 -11.55
N ALA A 51 -0.46 -11.29 -10.77
CA ALA A 51 1.00 -11.41 -10.78
C ALA A 51 1.48 -12.84 -10.43
N PRO A 52 2.71 -13.22 -10.87
CA PRO A 52 3.35 -14.45 -10.40
C PRO A 52 3.38 -14.50 -8.87
N VAL A 53 3.08 -15.67 -8.30
CA VAL A 53 2.93 -15.84 -6.84
C VAL A 53 4.21 -15.50 -6.07
N ASP A 54 5.35 -15.68 -6.72
CA ASP A 54 6.69 -15.45 -6.21
C ASP A 54 7.24 -14.05 -6.53
N LEU A 55 6.46 -13.19 -7.19
CA LEU A 55 6.86 -11.82 -7.47
C LEU A 55 7.13 -11.07 -6.15
N GLY A 56 8.32 -10.48 -6.04
CA GLY A 56 8.73 -9.61 -4.93
C GLY A 56 8.63 -8.12 -5.29
N THR A 57 9.09 -7.26 -4.38
CA THR A 57 9.25 -5.82 -4.60
C THR A 57 10.64 -5.37 -4.14
N SER A 58 11.10 -4.19 -4.59
CA SER A 58 12.40 -3.64 -4.15
C SER A 58 12.48 -3.48 -2.63
N ILE A 59 11.43 -2.92 -2.00
CA ILE A 59 11.36 -2.76 -0.54
C ILE A 59 11.39 -4.10 0.21
N LEU A 60 10.84 -5.18 -0.38
CA LEU A 60 10.99 -6.53 0.18
C LEU A 60 12.44 -7.03 0.07
N ALA A 61 13.12 -6.77 -1.05
CA ALA A 61 14.51 -7.16 -1.23
C ALA A 61 15.42 -6.42 -0.23
N ASP A 62 15.21 -5.12 -0.02
CA ASP A 62 15.94 -4.34 0.99
C ASP A 62 15.72 -4.93 2.39
N ARG A 63 14.46 -5.27 2.74
CA ARG A 63 14.15 -5.90 4.03
C ARG A 63 14.84 -7.25 4.23
N GLN A 64 14.91 -8.06 3.18
CA GLN A 64 15.56 -9.39 3.22
C GLN A 64 17.08 -9.29 3.31
N ALA A 65 17.65 -8.22 2.74
CA ALA A 65 19.07 -7.92 2.79
C ALA A 65 19.50 -7.07 4.00
N ASP A 66 18.58 -6.81 4.94
CA ASP A 66 18.79 -5.96 6.11
C ASP A 66 19.32 -4.56 5.77
N ARG A 67 18.78 -3.98 4.68
CA ARG A 67 19.10 -2.64 4.20
C ARG A 67 18.05 -1.63 4.65
N PRO A 68 18.41 -0.33 4.74
CA PRO A 68 17.43 0.73 4.90
C PRO A 68 16.34 0.66 3.84
N MET A 69 15.09 0.74 4.26
CA MET A 69 13.92 0.66 3.37
C MET A 69 13.37 2.05 3.04
N GLU A 70 12.80 2.18 1.86
CA GLU A 70 12.12 3.40 1.38
C GLU A 70 10.71 3.60 1.98
N TRP A 71 10.46 3.12 3.20
CA TRP A 71 9.10 3.10 3.77
C TRP A 71 8.52 4.51 3.97
N ASP A 72 9.35 5.49 4.31
CA ASP A 72 8.90 6.85 4.63
C ASP A 72 8.40 7.61 3.39
N ILE A 73 9.05 7.41 2.25
CA ILE A 73 8.65 8.03 0.98
C ILE A 73 7.54 7.24 0.27
N ARG A 74 7.43 5.93 0.51
CA ARG A 74 6.43 5.05 -0.14
C ARG A 74 5.11 4.95 0.64
N ASN A 75 5.17 4.89 1.97
CA ASN A 75 4.01 4.67 2.84
C ASN A 75 3.79 5.86 3.78
N GLY A 76 4.86 6.36 4.42
CA GLY A 76 4.76 7.50 5.35
C GLY A 76 4.19 8.78 4.71
N VAL A 77 4.37 8.94 3.40
CA VAL A 77 3.79 10.05 2.62
C VAL A 77 2.26 10.11 2.69
N ILE A 78 1.58 8.96 2.78
CA ILE A 78 0.11 8.90 2.89
C ILE A 78 -0.35 9.48 4.23
N GLN A 79 0.34 9.17 5.33
CA GLN A 79 0.05 9.77 6.63
C GLN A 79 0.28 11.28 6.65
N ARG A 80 1.39 11.75 6.06
CA ARG A 80 1.71 13.19 6.01
C ARG A 80 0.62 13.97 5.26
N TYR A 81 0.25 13.51 4.07
CA TYR A 81 -0.78 14.18 3.29
C TYR A 81 -2.20 13.95 3.82
N GLY A 82 -2.49 12.79 4.41
CA GLY A 82 -3.74 12.55 5.12
C GLY A 82 -3.95 13.58 6.24
N ARG A 83 -2.94 13.79 7.10
CA ARG A 83 -2.98 14.84 8.13
C ARG A 83 -3.13 16.24 7.57
N ARG A 84 -2.40 16.56 6.49
CA ARG A 84 -2.48 17.88 5.82
C ARG A 84 -3.89 18.20 5.34
N HIS A 85 -4.61 17.21 4.82
CA HIS A 85 -5.97 17.36 4.27
C HIS A 85 -7.09 17.00 5.24
N GLY A 86 -6.78 16.63 6.48
CA GLY A 86 -7.79 16.19 7.45
C GLY A 86 -8.45 14.85 7.09
N ILE A 87 -7.76 14.00 6.32
CA ILE A 87 -8.24 12.68 5.89
C ILE A 87 -7.71 11.63 6.87
N ALA A 88 -8.62 10.85 7.46
CA ALA A 88 -8.26 9.71 8.30
C ALA A 88 -7.63 8.59 7.46
N VAL A 89 -6.52 8.04 7.95
CA VAL A 89 -5.77 6.96 7.29
C VAL A 89 -5.45 5.81 8.28
N PRO A 90 -6.48 5.21 8.91
CA PRO A 90 -6.31 4.26 10.01
C PRO A 90 -5.48 3.01 9.64
N VAL A 91 -5.52 2.54 8.39
CA VAL A 91 -4.67 1.43 7.94
C VAL A 91 -3.21 1.88 7.86
N SER A 92 -2.96 3.07 7.30
CA SER A 92 -1.63 3.68 7.28
C SER A 92 -1.06 3.87 8.69
N ASP A 93 -1.90 4.26 9.66
CA ASP A 93 -1.52 4.45 11.07
C ASP A 93 -1.06 3.17 11.77
N VAL A 94 -1.47 2.00 11.27
CA VAL A 94 -1.00 0.69 11.75
C VAL A 94 0.19 0.19 10.92
N VAL A 95 0.12 0.30 9.60
CA VAL A 95 1.14 -0.27 8.70
C VAL A 95 2.46 0.48 8.83
N VAL A 96 2.46 1.81 8.80
CA VAL A 96 3.70 2.61 8.75
C VAL A 96 4.61 2.37 9.96
N PRO A 97 4.12 2.35 11.22
CA PRO A 97 4.99 2.06 12.38
C PRO A 97 5.60 0.64 12.42
N LEU A 98 5.10 -0.29 11.59
CA LEU A 98 5.57 -1.68 11.50
C LEU A 98 6.54 -1.92 10.33
N LEU A 99 6.79 -0.89 9.52
CA LEU A 99 7.76 -0.89 8.41
C LEU A 99 9.10 -0.37 8.91
#